data_AF-A0AAN6BJ66-F1
#
_entry.id   AF-A0AAN6BJ66-F1
#
_cell.length_a   1.000
_cell.length_b   1.000
_cell.length_c   1.000
_cell.angle_alpha   90.00
_cell.angle_beta   90.00
_cell.angle_gamma   90.00
#
_symmetry.space_group_name_H-M   'P 1'
#
loop_
_entity.id
_entity.type
_entity.pdbx_description
1 polymer ?
#
loop_
_entity_poly.entity_id
_entity_poly.type
_entity_poly.pdbx_seq_one_letter_code
_entity_poly.pdbx_strand_id
1 'polypeptide(L)'
;MSKLTYSFYFAQFLATIATAGMTFSALFIASFVSSITKKFGKKEAGSFALIGAGFIYVLAFVLSIQNPLVFAILLIVAGIVMGYYTISMHAYVTDVIDDFYFKRGTRKDGTIYSVYSFTRKVGQAIAGFLAGALLTQIGYFSGAEQQTAEVANSIYLQKASNLSN
;
A
#
# COMPACT_ATOMS: atom_id res chain seq x y z
N MET A 1 -25.56 2.29 -25.87
CA MET A 1 -24.61 2.47 -24.75
C MET A 1 -24.57 1.18 -23.95
N SER A 2 -23.58 0.34 -24.24
CA SER A 2 -23.55 -1.08 -23.89
C SER A 2 -23.14 -1.31 -22.43
N LYS A 3 -23.65 -2.39 -21.82
CA LYS A 3 -23.42 -2.81 -20.43
C LYS A 3 -21.94 -2.77 -19.97
N LEU A 4 -20.99 -2.84 -20.90
CA LEU A 4 -19.56 -2.69 -20.62
C LEU A 4 -19.20 -1.32 -20.00
N THR A 5 -19.78 -0.23 -20.52
CA THR A 5 -19.50 1.11 -20.01
C THR A 5 -19.99 1.27 -18.56
N TYR A 6 -21.19 0.76 -18.27
CA TYR A 6 -21.73 0.74 -16.89
C TYR A 6 -20.90 -0.12 -15.94
N SER A 7 -20.45 -1.29 -16.39
CA SER A 7 -19.60 -2.15 -15.56
C SER A 7 -18.24 -1.51 -15.27
N PHE A 8 -17.65 -0.78 -16.23
CA PHE A 8 -16.40 -0.05 -16.05
C PHE A 8 -16.57 1.13 -15.08
N TYR A 9 -17.61 1.95 -15.26
CA TYR A 9 -17.90 3.06 -14.33
C TYR A 9 -18.23 2.55 -12.91
N PHE A 10 -18.93 1.43 -12.77
CA PHE A 10 -19.24 0.83 -11.48
C PHE A 10 -17.97 0.29 -10.79
N ALA A 11 -17.08 -0.39 -11.53
CA ALA A 11 -15.79 -0.84 -11.00
C ALA A 11 -14.89 0.35 -10.58
N GLN A 12 -14.86 1.41 -11.39
CA GLN A 12 -14.12 2.64 -11.08
C GLN A 12 -14.69 3.36 -9.85
N PHE A 13 -16.02 3.39 -9.71
CA PHE A 13 -16.70 3.94 -8.54
C PHE A 13 -16.35 3.15 -7.27
N LEU A 14 -16.40 1.81 -7.32
CA LEU A 14 -15.99 0.95 -6.21
C LEU A 14 -14.51 1.12 -5.86
N ALA A 15 -13.61 1.23 -6.83
CA ALA A 15 -12.18 1.49 -6.59
C ALA A 15 -11.94 2.86 -5.94
N THR A 16 -12.71 3.87 -6.34
CA THR A 16 -12.67 5.22 -5.74
C THR A 16 -13.17 5.18 -4.29
N ILE A 17 -14.28 4.48 -4.02
CA ILE A 17 -14.78 4.27 -2.66
C ILE A 17 -13.77 3.49 -1.82
N ALA A 18 -13.13 2.45 -2.37
CA ALA A 18 -12.12 1.68 -1.65
C ALA A 18 -10.92 2.55 -1.27
N THR A 19 -10.44 3.40 -2.18
CA THR A 19 -9.31 4.31 -1.94
C THR A 19 -9.66 5.42 -0.93
N ALA A 20 -10.88 5.97 -1.03
CA ALA A 20 -11.40 6.91 -0.05
C ALA A 20 -11.56 6.23 1.33
N GLY A 21 -12.15 5.04 1.35
CA GLY A 21 -12.34 4.21 2.53
C GLY A 21 -11.01 3.84 3.21
N MET A 22 -9.97 3.56 2.42
CA MET A 22 -8.60 3.38 2.91
C MET A 22 -8.13 4.60 3.71
N THR A 23 -8.37 5.80 3.19
CA THR A 23 -7.99 7.07 3.83
C THR A 23 -8.79 7.33 5.11
N PHE A 24 -10.10 7.11 5.10
CA PHE A 24 -10.95 7.27 6.30
C PHE A 24 -10.66 6.21 7.37
N SER A 25 -10.33 4.98 6.96
CA SER A 25 -9.98 3.89 7.88
C SER A 25 -8.67 4.15 8.63
N ALA A 26 -7.74 4.89 8.02
CA ALA A 26 -6.52 5.36 8.65
C ALA A 26 -6.78 6.42 9.75
N LEU A 27 -7.88 7.18 9.67
CA LEU A 27 -8.31 8.09 10.74
C LEU A 27 -8.97 7.32 11.88
N PHE A 28 -9.73 6.27 11.56
CA PHE A 28 -10.39 5.44 12.58
C PHE A 28 -9.37 4.77 13.51
N ILE A 29 -8.28 4.25 12.96
CA ILE A 29 -7.25 3.58 13.77
C ILE A 29 -6.49 4.56 14.67
N ALA A 30 -6.45 5.86 14.34
CA ALA A 30 -5.73 6.88 15.12
C ALA A 30 -6.17 6.91 16.59
N SER A 31 -7.47 6.77 16.86
CA SER A 31 -8.03 6.71 18.22
C SER A 31 -7.59 5.45 18.99
N PHE A 32 -7.25 4.36 18.30
CA PHE A 32 -6.87 3.08 18.89
C PHE A 32 -5.34 2.84 18.92
N VAL A 33 -4.55 3.65 18.22
CA VAL A 33 -3.08 3.54 18.17
C VAL A 33 -2.48 3.56 19.58
N SER A 34 -2.93 4.46 20.46
CA SER A 34 -2.42 4.57 21.84
C SER A 34 -2.67 3.28 22.65
N SER A 35 -3.84 2.66 22.50
CA SER A 35 -4.19 1.41 23.18
C SER A 35 -3.39 0.22 22.67
N ILE A 36 -3.19 0.12 21.36
CA ILE A 36 -2.41 -0.95 20.73
C ILE A 36 -0.93 -0.84 21.11
N THR A 37 -0.40 0.38 21.06
CA THR A 37 1.01 0.69 21.35
C THR A 37 1.37 0.41 22.81
N LYS A 38 0.44 0.64 23.75
CA LYS A 38 0.65 0.31 25.18
C LYS A 38 0.68 -1.21 25.43
N LYS A 39 -0.04 -2.02 24.65
CA LYS A 39 -0.11 -3.48 24.83
C LYS A 39 1.04 -4.23 24.16
N PHE A 40 1.40 -3.86 22.94
CA PHE A 40 2.37 -4.61 22.11
C PHE A 40 3.74 -3.93 22.00
N GLY A 41 3.91 -2.74 22.59
CA GLY A 41 5.16 -1.99 22.50
C GLY A 41 5.30 -1.25 21.17
N LYS A 42 5.87 -0.05 21.25
CA LYS A 42 5.96 0.90 20.14
C LYS A 42 6.66 0.33 18.91
N LYS A 43 7.77 -0.41 19.07
CA LYS A 43 8.62 -0.91 17.96
C LYS A 43 8.10 -2.17 17.28
N GLU A 44 7.57 -3.11 18.06
CA GLU A 44 7.10 -4.41 17.56
C GLU A 44 5.81 -4.23 16.78
N ALA A 45 4.84 -3.48 17.33
CA ALA A 45 3.56 -3.24 16.70
C ALA A 45 3.68 -2.55 15.32
N GLY A 46 4.61 -1.60 15.16
CA GLY A 46 4.85 -0.96 13.85
C GLY A 46 5.47 -1.89 12.81
N SER A 47 6.36 -2.79 13.24
CA SER A 47 6.99 -3.76 12.35
C SER A 47 6.00 -4.85 11.91
N PHE A 48 5.18 -5.36 12.85
CA PHE A 48 4.10 -6.29 12.54
C PHE A 48 3.03 -5.67 11.64
N ALA A 49 2.72 -4.38 11.80
CA ALA A 49 1.81 -3.69 10.90
C ALA A 49 2.37 -3.60 9.47
N LEU A 50 3.65 -3.27 9.29
CA LEU A 50 4.26 -3.22 7.96
C LEU A 50 4.24 -4.61 7.27
N ILE A 51 4.65 -5.65 8.00
CA ILE A 51 4.66 -7.03 7.50
C ILE A 51 3.21 -7.49 7.20
N GLY A 52 2.27 -7.17 8.08
CA GLY A 52 0.85 -7.49 7.91
C GLY A 52 0.24 -6.81 6.67
N ALA A 53 0.54 -5.53 6.44
CA ALA A 53 0.10 -4.83 5.24
C ALA A 53 0.70 -5.45 3.98
N GLY A 54 2.01 -5.73 3.99
CA GLY A 54 2.69 -6.41 2.87
C GLY A 54 2.08 -7.78 2.57
N PHE A 55 1.80 -8.57 3.60
CA PHE A 55 1.15 -9.87 3.45
C PHE A 55 -0.26 -9.76 2.86
N ILE A 56 -1.06 -8.80 3.32
CA ILE A 56 -2.41 -8.55 2.79
C ILE A 56 -2.35 -8.21 1.28
N TYR A 57 -1.40 -7.37 0.87
CA TYR A 57 -1.23 -7.02 -0.56
C TYR A 57 -0.75 -8.20 -1.41
N VAL A 58 0.20 -9.00 -0.91
CA VAL A 58 0.66 -10.22 -1.60
C VAL A 58 -0.47 -11.24 -1.69
N LEU A 59 -1.26 -11.40 -0.64
CA LEU A 59 -2.39 -12.32 -0.61
C LEU A 59 -3.49 -11.87 -1.60
N ALA A 60 -3.75 -10.56 -1.71
CA ALA A 60 -4.66 -10.01 -2.71
C ALA A 60 -4.17 -10.27 -4.15
N PHE A 61 -2.85 -10.20 -4.37
CA PHE A 61 -2.24 -10.50 -5.66
C PHE A 61 -2.35 -11.99 -6.01
N VAL A 62 -2.00 -12.89 -5.08
CA VAL A 62 -2.04 -14.35 -5.31
C VAL A 62 -3.46 -14.88 -5.47
N LEU A 63 -4.42 -14.38 -4.69
CA LEU A 63 -5.80 -14.87 -4.74
C LEU A 63 -6.59 -14.39 -5.97
N SER A 64 -6.03 -13.50 -6.80
CA SER A 64 -6.66 -13.04 -8.06
C SER A 64 -8.16 -12.76 -7.91
N ILE A 65 -8.51 -11.99 -6.88
CA ILE A 65 -9.90 -11.81 -6.44
C ILE A 65 -10.70 -11.11 -7.55
N GLN A 66 -11.53 -11.87 -8.26
CA GLN A 66 -12.36 -11.34 -9.36
C GLN A 66 -13.58 -10.55 -8.88
N ASN A 67 -13.91 -10.60 -7.58
CA ASN A 67 -15.03 -9.86 -7.01
C ASN A 67 -14.57 -8.46 -6.53
N PRO A 68 -15.05 -7.36 -7.16
CA PRO A 68 -14.64 -6.00 -6.81
C PRO A 68 -14.95 -5.60 -5.37
N LEU A 69 -16.00 -6.18 -4.76
CA LEU A 69 -16.37 -5.88 -3.36
C LEU A 69 -15.38 -6.48 -2.37
N VAL A 70 -14.93 -7.71 -2.61
CA VAL A 70 -13.95 -8.38 -1.75
C VAL A 70 -12.61 -7.67 -1.82
N PHE A 71 -12.20 -7.24 -3.03
CA PHE A 71 -11.01 -6.40 -3.20
C PHE A 71 -11.13 -5.06 -2.47
N ALA A 72 -12.28 -4.39 -2.57
CA ALA A 72 -12.54 -3.13 -1.87
C ALA A 72 -12.46 -3.27 -0.34
N ILE A 73 -13.06 -4.31 0.23
CA ILE A 73 -12.99 -4.58 1.68
C ILE A 73 -11.53 -4.83 2.11
N LEU A 74 -10.78 -5.60 1.32
CA LEU A 74 -9.41 -5.93 1.62
C LEU A 74 -8.50 -4.68 1.56
N LEU A 75 -8.74 -3.76 0.63
CA LEU A 75 -8.07 -2.46 0.59
C LEU A 75 -8.39 -1.58 1.80
N ILE A 76 -9.63 -1.60 2.29
CA ILE A 76 -10.02 -0.88 3.51
C ILE A 76 -9.27 -1.46 4.72
N VAL A 77 -9.20 -2.79 4.84
CA VAL A 77 -8.42 -3.46 5.91
C VAL A 77 -6.93 -3.11 5.80
N ALA A 78 -6.36 -3.14 4.60
CA ALA A 78 -4.98 -2.71 4.37
C ALA A 78 -4.78 -1.23 4.76
N GLY A 79 -5.78 -0.38 4.53
CA GLY A 79 -5.82 1.02 4.95
C GLY A 79 -5.72 1.22 6.44
N ILE A 80 -6.40 0.40 7.23
CA ILE A 80 -6.31 0.42 8.70
C ILE A 80 -4.87 0.13 9.14
N VAL A 81 -4.27 -0.92 8.58
CA VAL A 81 -2.92 -1.35 8.93
C VAL A 81 -1.87 -0.30 8.50
N MET A 82 -2.00 0.24 7.29
CA MET A 82 -1.15 1.31 6.77
C MET A 82 -1.32 2.64 7.53
N GLY A 83 -2.54 2.93 8.00
CA GLY A 83 -2.84 4.07 8.85
C GLY A 83 -2.11 3.99 10.18
N TYR A 84 -2.13 2.82 10.82
CA TYR A 84 -1.36 2.57 12.04
C TYR A 84 0.14 2.75 11.79
N TYR A 85 0.67 2.15 10.71
CA TYR A 85 2.07 2.28 10.32
C TYR A 85 2.47 3.75 10.17
N THR A 86 1.66 4.56 9.49
CA THR A 86 1.95 5.98 9.25
C THR A 86 2.07 6.76 10.55
N ILE A 87 1.18 6.52 11.52
CA ILE A 87 1.20 7.22 12.81
C ILE A 87 2.40 6.79 13.65
N SER A 88 2.66 5.48 13.74
CA SER A 88 3.82 4.93 14.45
C SER A 88 5.15 5.40 13.86
N MET A 89 5.21 5.51 12.53
CA MET A 89 6.38 5.98 11.81
C MET A 89 6.75 7.42 12.21
N HIS A 90 5.77 8.34 12.23
CA HIS A 90 6.02 9.72 12.69
C HIS A 90 6.46 9.77 14.15
N ALA A 91 5.93 8.89 15.00
CA ALA A 91 6.37 8.79 16.39
C ALA A 91 7.85 8.36 16.51
N TYR A 92 8.32 7.41 15.69
CA TYR A 92 9.73 6.99 15.71
C TYR A 92 10.68 8.10 15.29
N VAL A 93 10.30 8.91 14.31
CA VAL A 93 11.14 10.03 13.86
C VAL A 93 11.32 11.03 15.00
N THR A 94 10.24 11.37 15.70
CA THR A 94 10.32 12.26 16.88
C THR A 94 11.13 11.63 18.00
N ASP A 95 10.92 10.34 18.31
CA ASP A 95 11.70 9.64 19.34
C ASP A 95 13.22 9.64 19.03
N VAL A 96 13.61 9.53 17.75
CA VAL A 96 15.01 9.62 17.30
C VAL A 96 15.56 11.04 17.42
N ILE A 97 14.76 12.07 17.10
CA ILE A 97 15.14 13.47 17.26
C ILE A 97 15.42 13.78 18.74
N ASP A 98 14.54 13.31 19.63
CA ASP A 98 14.67 13.51 21.07
C ASP A 98 15.90 12.78 21.64
N ASP A 99 16.16 11.52 21.23
CA ASP A 99 17.36 10.77 21.64
C ASP A 99 18.66 11.44 21.15
N PHE A 100 18.66 11.98 19.93
CA PHE A 100 19.81 12.71 19.41
C PHE A 100 20.07 14.01 20.19
N TYR A 101 19.01 14.73 20.57
CA TYR A 101 19.11 15.91 21.42
C TYR A 101 19.65 15.58 22.80
N PHE A 102 19.17 14.51 23.43
CA PHE A 102 19.64 14.07 24.74
C PHE A 102 21.14 13.71 24.74
N LYS A 103 21.62 13.03 23.69
CA LYS A 103 23.02 12.58 23.60
C LYS A 103 24.00 13.66 23.17
N ARG A 104 23.59 14.60 22.32
CA ARG A 104 24.51 15.59 21.72
C ARG A 104 24.26 17.03 22.15
N GLY A 105 23.17 17.33 22.85
CA GLY A 105 22.83 18.68 23.31
C GLY A 105 22.49 19.68 22.19
N THR A 106 22.61 19.29 20.93
CA THR A 106 22.32 20.14 19.76
C THR A 106 21.13 19.59 18.99
N ARG A 107 20.15 20.45 18.71
CA ARG A 107 18.92 20.12 18.00
C ARG A 107 19.14 20.16 16.48
N LYS A 108 19.01 19.02 15.79
CA LYS A 108 19.24 18.87 14.33
C LYS A 108 18.02 18.31 13.59
N ASP A 109 16.85 18.80 13.95
CA ASP A 109 15.55 18.32 13.46
C ASP A 109 15.47 18.33 11.92
N GLY A 110 15.94 19.41 11.29
CA GLY A 110 15.93 19.54 9.83
C GLY A 110 16.82 18.53 9.11
N THR A 111 18.01 18.23 9.64
CA THR A 111 18.92 17.25 9.03
C THR A 111 18.39 15.82 9.19
N ILE A 112 17.85 15.48 10.37
CA ILE A 112 17.29 14.14 10.62
C ILE A 112 16.04 13.92 9.75
N TYR A 113 15.14 14.92 9.69
CA TYR A 113 13.93 14.81 8.89
C TYR A 113 14.19 14.81 7.38
N SER A 114 15.21 15.55 6.91
CA SER A 114 15.60 15.56 5.49
C SER A 114 16.17 14.21 5.04
N VAL A 115 17.04 13.58 5.84
CA VAL A 115 17.54 12.23 5.55
C VAL A 115 16.41 11.20 5.54
N TYR A 116 15.47 11.30 6.49
CA TYR A 116 14.27 10.47 6.50
C TYR A 116 13.46 10.63 5.20
N SER A 117 13.12 11.87 4.85
CA SER A 117 12.31 12.17 3.67
C SER A 117 13.01 11.79 2.35
N PHE A 118 14.33 11.96 2.29
CA PHE A 118 15.15 11.54 1.15
C PHE A 118 15.10 10.02 0.97
N THR A 119 15.37 9.27 2.04
CA THR A 119 15.35 7.80 2.01
C THR A 119 13.98 7.27 1.57
N ARG A 120 12.90 7.89 2.07
CA ARG A 120 11.54 7.54 1.66
C ARG A 120 11.30 7.79 0.17
N LYS A 121 11.71 8.94 -0.36
CA LYS A 121 11.56 9.27 -1.79
C LYS A 121 12.37 8.33 -2.69
N VAL A 122 13.59 7.98 -2.28
CA VAL A 122 14.42 7.01 -3.00
C VAL A 122 13.73 5.64 -3.03
N GLY A 123 13.21 5.16 -1.90
CA GLY A 123 12.46 3.91 -1.86
C GLY A 123 11.22 3.92 -2.76
N GLN A 124 10.47 5.02 -2.77
CA GLN A 124 9.30 5.19 -3.66
C GLN A 124 9.71 5.24 -5.14
N ALA A 125 10.81 5.90 -5.48
CA ALA A 125 11.31 5.95 -6.85
C ALA A 125 11.73 4.57 -7.37
N ILE A 126 12.45 3.79 -6.54
CA ILE A 126 12.84 2.42 -6.89
C ILE A 126 11.59 1.53 -7.04
N ALA A 127 10.63 1.62 -6.12
CA ALA A 127 9.40 0.85 -6.19
C ALA A 127 8.58 1.20 -7.45
N GLY A 128 8.45 2.49 -7.77
CA GLY A 128 7.76 2.96 -8.97
C GLY A 128 8.48 2.53 -10.26
N PHE A 129 9.81 2.58 -10.27
CA PHE A 129 10.62 2.11 -11.40
C PHE A 129 10.43 0.60 -11.64
N LEU A 130 10.51 -0.21 -10.59
CA LEU A 130 10.30 -1.67 -10.69
C LEU A 130 8.87 -1.99 -11.15
N ALA A 131 7.86 -1.32 -10.59
CA ALA A 131 6.47 -1.49 -11.02
C ALA A 131 6.28 -1.11 -12.49
N GLY A 132 6.84 0.01 -12.94
CA GLY A 132 6.80 0.43 -14.34
C GLY A 132 7.54 -0.52 -15.27
N ALA A 133 8.73 -0.99 -14.89
CA ALA A 133 9.51 -1.94 -15.67
C ALA A 133 8.76 -3.28 -15.86
N LEU A 134 8.11 -3.78 -14.80
CA LEU A 134 7.28 -4.98 -14.89
C LEU A 134 6.07 -4.78 -15.80
N LEU A 135 5.39 -3.62 -15.73
CA LEU A 135 4.27 -3.28 -16.61
C LEU A 135 4.69 -3.20 -18.09
N THR A 136 5.87 -2.66 -18.37
CA THR A 136 6.43 -2.63 -19.73
C THR A 136 6.76 -4.03 -20.23
N GLN A 137 7.28 -4.92 -19.37
CA GLN A 137 7.60 -6.30 -19.74
C GLN A 137 6.35 -7.15 -20.08
N ILE A 138 5.23 -6.94 -19.39
CA ILE A 138 3.96 -7.63 -19.71
C ILE A 138 3.22 -7.02 -20.91
N GLY A 139 3.75 -5.97 -21.54
CA GLY A 139 3.17 -5.36 -22.73
C GLY A 139 1.96 -4.46 -22.47
N TYR A 140 1.86 -3.86 -21.27
CA TYR A 140 0.78 -2.92 -20.95
C TYR A 140 0.87 -1.64 -21.79
N PHE A 141 -0.14 -1.36 -22.62
CA PHE A 141 -0.24 -0.13 -23.41
C PHE A 141 -1.19 0.87 -22.75
N SER A 142 -0.66 1.96 -22.20
CA SER A 142 -1.47 3.05 -21.65
C SER A 142 -2.19 3.81 -22.78
N GLY A 143 -3.47 3.49 -23.04
CA GLY A 143 -4.31 4.20 -24.02
C GLY A 143 -5.08 3.33 -25.02
N ALA A 144 -4.95 2.00 -25.01
CA ALA A 144 -5.77 1.14 -25.86
C ALA A 144 -7.23 1.09 -25.33
N GLU A 145 -8.23 1.24 -26.21
CA GLU A 145 -9.67 1.08 -25.86
C GLU A 145 -9.99 -0.30 -25.25
N GLN A 146 -9.15 -1.30 -25.53
CA GLN A 146 -9.24 -2.64 -24.98
C GLN A 146 -7.84 -3.21 -24.76
N GLN A 147 -7.50 -3.56 -23.51
CA GLN A 147 -6.30 -4.35 -23.24
C GLN A 147 -6.52 -5.78 -23.74
N THR A 148 -5.52 -6.41 -24.36
CA THR A 148 -5.60 -7.82 -24.75
C THR A 148 -5.81 -8.71 -23.53
N ALA A 149 -6.65 -9.74 -23.67
CA ALA A 149 -6.94 -10.69 -22.57
C ALA A 149 -5.67 -11.36 -22.00
N GLU A 150 -4.61 -11.42 -22.81
CA GLU A 150 -3.28 -11.90 -22.46
C GLU A 150 -2.58 -10.98 -21.43
N VAL A 151 -2.71 -9.66 -21.56
CA VAL A 151 -2.17 -8.68 -20.60
C VAL A 151 -2.94 -8.77 -19.28
N ALA A 152 -4.28 -8.85 -19.33
CA ALA A 152 -5.11 -9.04 -18.14
C ALA A 152 -4.77 -10.35 -17.39
N ASN A 153 -4.56 -11.47 -18.11
CA ASN A 153 -4.18 -12.74 -17.51
C ASN A 153 -2.71 -12.77 -17.03
N SER A 154 -1.81 -12.03 -17.68
CA SER A 154 -0.40 -11.92 -17.25
C SER A 154 -0.22 -11.18 -15.92
N ILE A 155 -1.12 -10.23 -15.59
CA ILE A 155 -1.15 -9.53 -14.29
C ILE A 155 -1.44 -10.51 -13.13
N TYR A 156 -2.24 -11.55 -13.38
CA TYR A 156 -2.63 -12.57 -12.39
C TYR A 156 -1.76 -13.83 -12.38
N LEU A 157 -0.66 -13.83 -13.17
CA LEU A 157 0.21 -14.94 -13.49
C LEU A 157 -0.31 -15.89 -14.58
N GLN A 158 0.60 -16.14 -15.52
CA GLN A 158 0.73 -17.21 -16.51
C GLN A 158 0.58 -18.62 -15.88
N LYS A 159 -0.57 -18.93 -15.29
CA LYS A 159 -0.90 -20.23 -14.67
C LYS A 159 -2.04 -20.95 -15.40
N ALA A 160 -2.35 -20.56 -16.63
CA ALA A 160 -3.27 -21.29 -17.50
C ALA A 160 -2.57 -21.99 -18.68
N SER A 161 -1.31 -21.67 -18.99
CA SER A 161 -0.59 -22.28 -20.13
C SER A 161 0.27 -23.50 -19.78
N ASN A 162 0.33 -23.92 -18.50
CA ASN A 162 1.12 -25.07 -18.05
C ASN A 162 0.27 -26.18 -17.40
N LEU A 163 -1.04 -26.20 -17.66
CA LEU A 163 -1.94 -27.29 -17.22
C LEU A 163 -2.56 -28.08 -18.37
N SER A 164 -2.02 -27.96 -19.59
CA SER A 164 -2.46 -28.76 -20.76
C SER A 164 -1.29 -29.36 -21.54
N ASN A 165 -0.31 -29.94 -20.84
CA ASN A 165 0.40 -31.11 -21.37
C ASN A 165 -0.30 -32.35 -20.82
#